data_AF-A0A6M5UC54-F1
#
_entry.id   AF-A0A6M5UC54-F1
#
_cell.length_a   1.000
_cell.length_b   1.000
_cell.length_c   1.000
_cell.angle_alpha   90.00
_cell.angle_beta   90.00
_cell.angle_gamma   90.00
#
_symmetry.space_group_name_H-M   'P 1'
#
loop_
_entity.id
_entity.type
_entity.pdbx_description
1 polymer ?
#
loop_
_entity_poly.entity_id
_entity_poly.type
_entity_poly.pdbx_seq_one_letter_code
_entity_poly.pdbx_strand_id
1 'polypeptide(L)'
;MTQQQTMRWSAADIAAAEQTLARTAPGEVTHVVTLTDEEVAILDGLPNVQIVPLPWLDAQEGADRTLVGRVALRSLLARGLVVPSDEERPPGPDGQPQVGIDAVPEVTGPLVLRRTANAILSAERTTALGKHWVFVYLHEDDQVLEEEIGPSGHHSFSVYPLAEVTGRLAVFLDPAAKAVLDGRTQTFTTDEFAASARTSPELAEAVAVTVLGAVRAGSDVLVQVSVYATPDGVYAVRGGEHGADGAPVTLEMSEIGPATLRRLPTELLGR
;
A
#
# COMPACT_ATOMS: atom_id res chain seq x y z
N MET A 1 -24.79 0.03 14.81
CA MET A 1 -23.40 -0.46 14.88
C MET A 1 -23.40 -1.89 14.38
N THR A 2 -23.09 -2.10 13.11
CA THR A 2 -22.93 -3.43 12.53
C THR A 2 -21.67 -4.02 13.17
N GLN A 3 -21.77 -5.17 13.85
CA GLN A 3 -20.58 -5.89 14.31
C GLN A 3 -19.72 -6.17 13.08
N GLN A 4 -18.54 -5.54 12.98
CA GLN A 4 -17.51 -5.98 12.05
C GLN A 4 -17.21 -7.42 12.43
N GLN A 5 -17.56 -8.36 11.55
CA GLN A 5 -17.05 -9.72 11.65
C GLN A 5 -15.53 -9.62 11.61
N THR A 6 -14.88 -9.91 12.74
CA THR A 6 -13.43 -10.07 12.76
C THR A 6 -13.12 -11.25 11.85
N MET A 7 -12.36 -11.01 10.77
CA MET A 7 -11.87 -12.08 9.91
C MET A 7 -11.16 -13.13 10.78
N ARG A 8 -11.54 -14.39 10.61
CA ARG A 8 -10.91 -15.52 11.30
C ARG A 8 -10.05 -16.25 10.28
N TRP A 9 -8.76 -16.30 10.56
CA TRP A 9 -7.80 -17.04 9.75
C TRP A 9 -7.72 -18.48 10.25
N SER A 10 -7.74 -19.42 9.30
CA SER A 10 -7.48 -20.82 9.58
C SER A 10 -5.98 -21.06 9.84
N ALA A 11 -5.63 -22.25 10.34
CA ALA A 11 -4.23 -22.65 10.48
C ALA A 11 -3.53 -22.74 9.10
N ALA A 12 -4.25 -23.10 8.05
CA ALA A 12 -3.72 -23.14 6.69
C ALA A 12 -3.42 -21.73 6.15
N ASP A 13 -4.27 -20.75 6.45
CA ASP A 13 -4.06 -19.35 6.07
C ASP A 13 -2.79 -18.79 6.72
N ILE A 14 -2.61 -19.04 8.02
CA ILE A 14 -1.42 -18.62 8.76
C ILE A 14 -0.17 -19.30 8.19
N ALA A 15 -0.22 -20.61 7.93
CA ALA A 15 0.89 -21.34 7.33
C ALA A 15 1.27 -20.81 5.93
N ALA A 16 0.30 -20.38 5.11
CA ALA A 16 0.56 -19.78 3.81
C ALA A 16 1.24 -18.40 3.93
N ALA A 17 0.84 -17.59 4.93
CA ALA A 17 1.49 -16.32 5.24
C ALA A 17 2.94 -16.52 5.69
N GLU A 18 3.19 -17.46 6.61
CA GLU A 18 4.53 -17.81 7.08
C GLU A 18 5.42 -18.32 5.92
N GLN A 19 4.89 -19.20 5.07
CA GLN A 19 5.60 -19.68 3.88
C GLN A 19 5.94 -18.54 2.91
N THR A 20 5.05 -17.56 2.78
CA THR A 20 5.28 -16.39 1.93
C THR A 20 6.44 -15.56 2.49
N LEU A 21 6.43 -15.23 3.79
CA LEU A 21 7.53 -14.49 4.42
C LEU A 21 8.85 -15.28 4.44
N ALA A 22 8.82 -16.60 4.55
CA ALA A 22 10.00 -17.46 4.51
C ALA A 22 10.77 -17.41 3.18
N ARG A 23 10.18 -16.84 2.12
CA ARG A 23 10.85 -16.63 0.82
C ARG A 23 11.80 -15.43 0.84
N THR A 24 11.75 -14.59 1.87
CA THR A 24 12.59 -13.41 2.02
C THR A 24 14.08 -13.78 2.10
N ALA A 25 14.92 -13.10 1.31
CA ALA A 25 16.38 -13.23 1.33
C ALA A 25 17.06 -11.84 1.35
N PRO A 26 18.17 -11.65 2.08
CA PRO A 26 18.92 -10.40 2.09
C PRO A 26 19.42 -9.99 0.69
N GLY A 27 19.27 -8.71 0.34
CA GLY A 27 19.68 -8.18 -0.96
C GLY A 27 18.79 -8.58 -2.14
N GLU A 28 17.70 -9.31 -1.90
CA GLU A 28 16.79 -9.79 -2.94
C GLU A 28 15.34 -9.36 -2.66
N VAL A 29 14.64 -9.05 -3.75
CA VAL A 29 13.19 -8.79 -3.74
C VAL A 29 12.52 -9.96 -4.42
N THR A 30 11.82 -10.76 -3.66
CA THR A 30 11.18 -11.97 -4.16
C THR A 30 9.74 -11.68 -4.54
N HIS A 31 9.47 -11.62 -5.85
CA HIS A 31 8.10 -11.54 -6.36
C HIS A 31 7.31 -12.80 -5.97
N VAL A 32 6.09 -12.59 -5.47
CA VAL A 32 5.20 -13.66 -5.01
C VAL A 32 4.12 -13.95 -6.05
N VAL A 33 3.30 -12.95 -6.36
CA VAL A 33 2.18 -13.07 -7.30
C VAL A 33 1.76 -11.68 -7.81
N THR A 34 1.11 -11.62 -8.96
CA THR A 34 0.42 -10.42 -9.45
C THR A 34 -1.05 -10.73 -9.68
N LEU A 35 -1.92 -9.89 -9.12
CA LEU A 35 -3.37 -9.99 -9.17
C LEU A 35 -3.96 -8.71 -9.73
N THR A 36 -5.13 -8.77 -10.36
CA THR A 36 -5.87 -7.55 -10.74
C THR A 36 -6.73 -7.04 -9.58
N ASP A 37 -7.23 -5.79 -9.67
CA ASP A 37 -8.18 -5.22 -8.70
C ASP A 37 -9.34 -6.17 -8.41
N GLU A 38 -9.92 -6.74 -9.46
CA GLU A 38 -11.04 -7.66 -9.38
C GLU A 38 -10.67 -8.94 -8.64
N GLU A 39 -9.47 -9.46 -8.90
CA GLU A 39 -8.93 -10.68 -8.28
C GLU A 39 -8.67 -10.44 -6.80
N VAL A 40 -8.05 -9.32 -6.44
CA VAL A 40 -7.87 -8.90 -5.04
C VAL A 40 -9.24 -8.77 -4.35
N ALA A 41 -10.18 -8.06 -4.96
CA ALA A 41 -11.49 -7.80 -4.37
C ALA A 41 -12.34 -9.08 -4.18
N ILE A 42 -12.33 -10.02 -5.14
CA ILE A 42 -13.10 -11.26 -5.01
C ILE A 42 -12.47 -12.21 -3.99
N LEU A 43 -11.13 -12.31 -3.97
CA LEU A 43 -10.40 -13.21 -3.08
C LEU A 43 -10.42 -12.73 -1.63
N ASP A 44 -10.29 -11.42 -1.41
CA ASP A 44 -10.42 -10.82 -0.09
C ASP A 44 -11.89 -10.70 0.35
N GLY A 45 -12.84 -10.94 -0.56
CA GLY A 45 -14.28 -10.94 -0.33
C GLY A 45 -14.92 -9.61 -0.75
N LEU A 46 -15.82 -9.64 -1.74
CA LEU A 46 -16.42 -8.44 -2.34
C LEU A 46 -17.05 -7.43 -1.35
N PRO A 47 -17.70 -7.83 -0.25
CA PRO A 47 -18.25 -6.89 0.73
C PRO A 47 -17.18 -6.20 1.60
N ASN A 48 -15.96 -6.73 1.63
CA ASN A 48 -14.91 -6.22 2.50
C ASN A 48 -14.32 -4.93 1.93
N VAL A 49 -14.20 -3.93 2.80
CA VAL A 49 -13.54 -2.67 2.48
C VAL A 49 -12.06 -2.96 2.23
N GLN A 50 -11.57 -2.56 1.06
CA GLN A 50 -10.15 -2.65 0.73
C GLN A 50 -9.36 -1.55 1.45
N ILE A 51 -8.16 -1.91 1.91
CA ILE A 51 -7.22 -0.98 2.56
C ILE A 51 -6.32 -0.24 1.57
N VAL A 52 -6.38 -0.65 0.30
CA VAL A 52 -5.64 -0.09 -0.83
C VAL A 52 -6.62 0.40 -1.90
N PRO A 53 -6.21 1.33 -2.78
CA PRO A 53 -7.02 1.70 -3.94
C PRO A 53 -7.18 0.53 -4.92
N LEU A 54 -8.32 0.50 -5.61
CA LEU A 54 -8.59 -0.39 -6.74
C LEU A 54 -8.82 0.47 -7.99
N PRO A 55 -7.76 1.07 -8.57
CA PRO A 55 -7.89 2.19 -9.51
C PRO A 55 -8.70 1.86 -10.77
N TRP A 56 -8.60 0.63 -11.28
CA TRP A 56 -9.35 0.18 -12.44
C TRP A 56 -10.80 -0.15 -12.08
N LEU A 57 -11.03 -0.90 -10.99
CA LEU A 57 -12.36 -1.30 -10.57
C LEU A 57 -13.20 -0.13 -10.06
N ASP A 58 -12.58 0.82 -9.36
CA ASP A 58 -13.22 2.04 -8.86
C ASP A 58 -13.58 3.00 -10.00
N ALA A 59 -12.86 2.96 -11.12
CA ALA A 59 -13.19 3.73 -12.31
C ALA A 59 -14.38 3.14 -13.11
N GLN A 60 -14.79 1.89 -12.84
CA GLN A 60 -15.93 1.25 -13.53
C GLN A 60 -17.27 1.63 -12.87
N GLU A 61 -17.69 2.88 -13.03
CA GLU A 61 -18.99 3.34 -12.52
C GLU A 61 -20.15 2.50 -13.06
N GLY A 62 -20.99 1.97 -12.15
CA GLY A 62 -22.17 1.18 -12.50
C GLY A 62 -21.88 -0.27 -12.91
N ALA A 63 -20.63 -0.73 -12.87
CA ALA A 63 -20.31 -2.14 -13.16
C ALA A 63 -20.85 -3.09 -12.08
N ASP A 64 -21.32 -4.26 -12.51
CA ASP A 64 -21.69 -5.34 -11.60
C ASP A 64 -20.43 -5.99 -11.02
N ARG A 65 -20.03 -5.54 -9.83
CA ARG A 65 -18.85 -6.06 -9.10
C ARG A 65 -18.92 -7.57 -8.86
N THR A 66 -20.12 -8.15 -8.75
CA THR A 66 -20.27 -9.61 -8.58
C THR A 66 -19.93 -10.34 -9.87
N LEU A 67 -20.44 -9.87 -11.00
CA LEU A 67 -20.12 -10.45 -12.31
C LEU A 67 -18.62 -10.32 -12.62
N VAL A 68 -18.08 -9.12 -12.41
CA VAL A 68 -16.65 -8.82 -12.62
C VAL A 68 -15.77 -9.72 -11.75
N GLY A 69 -16.08 -9.86 -10.45
CA GLY A 69 -15.38 -10.78 -9.55
C GLY A 69 -15.49 -12.25 -9.96
N ARG A 70 -16.63 -12.70 -10.50
CA ARG A 70 -16.79 -14.07 -11.02
C ARG A 70 -15.94 -14.32 -12.27
N VAL A 71 -15.81 -13.34 -13.15
CA VAL A 71 -14.93 -13.43 -14.33
C VAL A 71 -13.47 -13.52 -13.88
N ALA A 72 -13.07 -12.70 -12.91
CA ALA A 72 -11.76 -12.76 -12.28
C ALA A 72 -11.48 -14.14 -11.64
N LEU A 73 -12.44 -14.68 -10.87
CA LEU A 73 -12.33 -16.01 -10.29
C LEU A 73 -12.16 -17.11 -11.34
N ARG A 74 -12.85 -16.98 -12.49
CA ARG A 74 -12.68 -17.93 -13.61
C ARG A 74 -11.29 -17.86 -14.23
N SER A 75 -10.73 -16.66 -14.36
CA SER A 75 -9.33 -16.44 -14.78
C SER A 75 -8.35 -17.08 -13.81
N LEU A 76 -8.52 -16.84 -12.51
CA LEU A 76 -7.70 -17.44 -11.44
C LEU A 76 -7.73 -18.97 -11.50
N LEU A 77 -8.92 -19.56 -11.69
CA LEU A 77 -9.08 -21.01 -11.81
C LEU A 77 -8.37 -21.56 -13.05
N ALA A 78 -8.44 -20.85 -14.18
CA ALA A 78 -7.74 -21.23 -15.40
C ALA A 78 -6.21 -21.14 -15.27
N ARG A 79 -5.71 -20.22 -14.42
CA ARG A 79 -4.29 -20.08 -14.09
C ARG A 79 -3.82 -21.01 -12.96
N GLY A 80 -4.72 -21.78 -12.35
CA GLY A 80 -4.40 -22.65 -11.22
C GLY A 80 -4.06 -21.91 -9.92
N LEU A 81 -4.46 -20.64 -9.81
CA LEU A 81 -4.25 -19.81 -8.60
C LEU A 81 -5.38 -19.94 -7.58
N VAL A 82 -6.48 -20.57 -7.99
CA VAL A 82 -7.52 -21.08 -7.11
C VAL A 82 -7.92 -22.48 -7.58
N VAL A 83 -8.41 -23.28 -6.65
CA VAL A 83 -8.87 -24.65 -6.89
C VAL A 83 -10.25 -24.85 -6.25
N PRO A 84 -11.07 -25.79 -6.76
CA PRO A 84 -12.25 -26.24 -6.03
C PRO A 84 -11.85 -26.70 -4.64
N SER A 85 -12.57 -26.22 -3.63
CA SER A 85 -12.37 -26.66 -2.25
C SER A 85 -12.82 -28.11 -2.10
N ASP A 86 -12.03 -28.88 -1.35
CA ASP A 86 -12.39 -30.24 -0.95
C ASP A 86 -13.40 -30.25 0.23
N GLU A 87 -13.67 -29.09 0.84
CA GLU A 87 -14.67 -28.96 1.90
C GLU A 87 -16.09 -28.97 1.34
N GLU A 88 -16.91 -29.91 1.83
CA GLU A 88 -18.35 -29.93 1.54
C GLU A 88 -19.03 -28.68 2.13
N ARG A 89 -19.55 -27.81 1.26
CA ARG A 89 -20.39 -26.70 1.69
C ARG A 89 -21.86 -27.12 1.74
N PRO A 90 -22.63 -26.63 2.74
CA PRO A 90 -24.06 -26.89 2.78
C PRO A 90 -24.73 -26.39 1.49
N PRO A 91 -25.77 -27.08 1.00
CA PRO A 91 -26.46 -26.69 -0.22
C PRO A 91 -27.01 -25.26 -0.10
N GLY A 92 -27.04 -24.57 -1.23
CA GLY A 92 -27.53 -23.19 -1.29
C GLY A 92 -29.03 -23.09 -0.98
N PRO A 93 -29.59 -21.86 -0.93
CA PRO A 93 -31.01 -21.63 -0.67
C PRO A 93 -31.95 -22.45 -1.56
N ASP A 94 -31.51 -22.76 -2.78
CA ASP A 94 -32.26 -23.52 -3.79
C ASP A 94 -31.94 -25.03 -3.80
N GLY A 95 -31.24 -25.54 -2.78
CA GLY A 95 -30.84 -26.94 -2.67
C GLY A 95 -29.69 -27.36 -3.58
N GLN A 96 -29.09 -26.42 -4.33
CA GLN A 96 -28.00 -26.70 -5.25
C GLN A 96 -26.68 -26.94 -4.50
N PRO A 97 -25.85 -27.93 -4.92
CA PRO A 97 -24.50 -28.11 -4.39
C PRO A 97 -23.70 -26.82 -4.54
N GLN A 98 -23.04 -26.40 -3.47
CA GLN A 98 -22.11 -25.27 -3.51
C GLN A 98 -20.69 -25.80 -3.61
N VAL A 99 -19.99 -25.43 -4.67
CA VAL A 99 -18.57 -25.72 -4.81
C VAL A 99 -17.80 -24.57 -4.14
N GLY A 100 -17.05 -24.88 -3.09
CA GLY A 100 -16.11 -23.93 -2.52
C GLY A 100 -14.95 -23.67 -3.47
N ILE A 101 -14.29 -22.53 -3.31
CA ILE A 101 -13.07 -22.21 -4.05
C ILE A 101 -12.04 -21.76 -3.03
N ASP A 102 -10.88 -22.40 -3.06
CA ASP A 102 -9.74 -22.10 -2.20
C ASP A 102 -8.60 -21.53 -3.04
N ALA A 103 -7.92 -20.52 -2.53
CA ALA A 103 -6.73 -19.97 -3.16
C ALA A 103 -5.50 -20.80 -2.82
N VAL A 104 -4.55 -20.87 -3.76
CA VAL A 104 -3.26 -21.53 -3.50
C VAL A 104 -2.44 -20.72 -2.48
N PRO A 105 -1.50 -21.34 -1.74
CA PRO A 105 -0.73 -20.65 -0.71
C PRO A 105 -0.05 -19.36 -1.17
N GLU A 106 0.44 -19.30 -2.42
CA GLU A 106 1.07 -18.13 -3.03
C GLU A 106 0.12 -16.93 -3.18
N VAL A 107 -1.19 -17.16 -3.16
CA VAL A 107 -2.24 -16.12 -3.19
C VAL A 107 -2.76 -15.87 -1.78
N THR A 108 -3.05 -16.93 -1.02
CA THR A 108 -3.55 -16.83 0.34
C THR A 108 -2.59 -16.07 1.25
N GLY A 109 -1.28 -16.38 1.17
CA GLY A 109 -0.26 -15.77 2.02
C GLY A 109 -0.23 -14.24 1.94
N PRO A 110 -0.05 -13.62 0.76
CA PRO A 110 -0.12 -12.16 0.63
C PRO A 110 -1.42 -11.55 1.14
N LEU A 111 -2.58 -12.17 0.88
CA LEU A 111 -3.87 -11.63 1.32
C LEU A 111 -4.02 -11.64 2.85
N VAL A 112 -3.53 -12.69 3.51
CA VAL A 112 -3.49 -12.76 4.98
C VAL A 112 -2.53 -11.70 5.54
N LEU A 113 -1.34 -11.57 4.95
CA LEU A 113 -0.32 -10.61 5.38
C LEU A 113 -0.82 -9.16 5.27
N ARG A 114 -1.53 -8.79 4.20
CA ARG A 114 -2.19 -7.46 4.06
C ARG A 114 -3.07 -7.10 5.26
N ARG A 115 -3.72 -8.09 5.88
CA ARG A 115 -4.70 -7.91 6.96
C ARG A 115 -4.11 -8.11 8.35
N THR A 116 -2.85 -8.55 8.47
CA THR A 116 -2.22 -8.96 9.74
C THR A 116 -0.93 -8.19 10.05
N ALA A 117 -0.61 -7.17 9.25
CA ALA A 117 0.58 -6.34 9.44
C ALA A 117 0.61 -5.60 10.79
N ASN A 118 1.79 -5.53 11.39
CA ASN A 118 2.06 -4.78 12.61
C ASN A 118 2.16 -3.27 12.34
N ALA A 119 2.56 -2.89 11.13
CA ALA A 119 2.53 -1.52 10.65
C ALA A 119 2.32 -1.50 9.13
N ILE A 120 1.73 -0.42 8.63
CA ILE A 120 1.51 -0.20 7.21
C ILE A 120 2.07 1.17 6.86
N LEU A 121 2.90 1.22 5.83
CA LEU A 121 3.33 2.44 5.16
C LEU A 121 2.74 2.46 3.76
N SER A 122 1.98 3.50 3.42
CA SER A 122 1.55 3.79 2.06
C SER A 122 2.43 4.86 1.44
N ALA A 123 2.66 4.75 0.13
CA ALA A 123 3.33 5.74 -0.69
C ALA A 123 2.50 5.95 -1.96
N GLU A 124 1.73 7.04 -2.01
CA GLU A 124 0.95 7.43 -3.18
C GLU A 124 1.72 8.47 -3.98
N ARG A 125 2.23 8.09 -5.15
CA ARG A 125 2.90 9.01 -6.08
C ARG A 125 1.94 9.48 -7.16
N THR A 126 1.80 10.79 -7.27
CA THR A 126 1.11 11.47 -8.37
C THR A 126 2.14 12.07 -9.32
N THR A 127 1.95 11.82 -10.61
CA THR A 127 2.72 12.42 -11.72
C THR A 127 1.76 12.93 -12.78
N ALA A 128 2.27 13.61 -13.81
CA ALA A 128 1.47 13.98 -14.97
C ALA A 128 0.87 12.77 -15.74
N LEU A 129 1.45 11.57 -15.58
CA LEU A 129 0.97 10.34 -16.23
C LEU A 129 -0.09 9.59 -15.39
N GLY A 130 -0.40 10.08 -14.19
CA GLY A 130 -1.33 9.45 -13.27
C GLY A 130 -0.69 9.05 -11.95
N LYS A 131 -1.39 8.18 -11.23
CA LYS A 131 -1.03 7.74 -9.89
C LYS A 131 -0.42 6.34 -9.88
N HIS A 132 0.44 6.12 -8.90
CA HIS A 132 1.07 4.83 -8.61
C HIS A 132 1.18 4.72 -7.09
N TRP A 133 0.81 3.58 -6.53
CA TRP A 133 0.88 3.33 -5.09
C TRP A 133 1.86 2.21 -4.76
N VAL A 134 2.54 2.35 -3.63
CA VAL A 134 3.28 1.27 -2.97
C VAL A 134 2.78 1.16 -1.54
N PHE A 135 2.41 -0.02 -1.11
CA PHE A 135 2.08 -0.33 0.27
C PHE A 135 3.12 -1.29 0.83
N VAL A 136 3.65 -0.97 2.00
CA VAL A 136 4.62 -1.77 2.75
C VAL A 136 3.94 -2.22 4.02
N TYR A 137 3.80 -3.54 4.18
CA TYR A 137 3.25 -4.22 5.33
C TYR A 137 4.40 -4.80 6.15
N LEU A 138 4.64 -4.23 7.32
CA LEU A 138 5.69 -4.69 8.23
C LEU A 138 5.14 -5.79 9.14
N HIS A 139 5.88 -6.89 9.21
CA HIS A 139 5.59 -8.04 10.06
C HIS A 139 6.69 -8.21 11.12
N GLU A 140 6.58 -9.27 11.93
CA GLU A 140 7.60 -9.66 12.89
C GLU A 140 8.94 -9.97 12.19
N ASP A 141 10.02 -9.99 12.97
CA ASP A 141 11.40 -10.25 12.50
C ASP A 141 11.86 -9.36 11.33
N ASP A 142 11.31 -8.15 11.24
CA ASP A 142 11.62 -7.15 10.21
C ASP A 142 11.41 -7.70 8.78
N GLN A 143 10.41 -8.56 8.62
CA GLN A 143 9.98 -9.05 7.30
C GLN A 143 8.91 -8.12 6.71
N VAL A 144 8.97 -7.93 5.40
CA VAL A 144 8.09 -7.02 4.67
C VAL A 144 7.35 -7.78 3.57
N LEU A 145 6.04 -7.54 3.48
CA LEU A 145 5.28 -7.70 2.25
C LEU A 145 5.13 -6.31 1.61
N GLU A 146 5.44 -6.18 0.33
CA GLU A 146 5.18 -5.00 -0.49
C GLU A 146 4.07 -5.30 -1.50
N GLU A 147 3.14 -4.36 -1.67
CA GLU A 147 2.10 -4.35 -2.71
C GLU A 147 2.27 -3.09 -3.55
N GLU A 148 2.76 -3.26 -4.78
CA GLU A 148 2.89 -2.20 -5.78
C GLU A 148 1.65 -2.21 -6.70
N ILE A 149 0.99 -1.06 -6.84
CA ILE A 149 -0.31 -0.93 -7.54
C ILE A 149 -0.17 0.02 -8.71
N GLY A 150 -0.28 -0.53 -9.92
CA GLY A 150 -0.25 0.24 -11.15
C GLY A 150 -1.60 0.91 -11.47
N PRO A 151 -1.62 1.94 -12.33
CA PRO A 151 -2.85 2.61 -12.75
C PRO A 151 -3.82 1.72 -13.53
N SER A 152 -3.34 0.58 -14.05
CA SER A 152 -4.16 -0.44 -14.73
C SER A 152 -4.80 -1.44 -13.77
N GLY A 153 -4.75 -1.19 -12.46
CA GLY A 153 -5.34 -2.07 -11.46
C GLY A 153 -4.63 -3.41 -11.32
N HIS A 154 -3.30 -3.42 -11.46
CA HIS A 154 -2.48 -4.61 -11.20
C HIS A 154 -1.74 -4.42 -9.87
N HIS A 155 -1.91 -5.39 -8.98
CA HIS A 155 -1.30 -5.48 -7.66
C HIS A 155 -0.17 -6.51 -7.72
N SER A 156 1.07 -6.05 -7.62
CA SER A 156 2.27 -6.89 -7.59
C SER A 156 2.73 -7.07 -6.15
N PHE A 157 2.73 -8.30 -5.66
CA PHE A 157 3.14 -8.65 -4.31
C PHE A 157 4.57 -9.17 -4.30
N SER A 158 5.41 -8.62 -3.42
CA SER A 158 6.78 -9.06 -3.23
C SER A 158 7.13 -9.13 -1.75
N VAL A 159 8.09 -9.97 -1.38
CA VAL A 159 8.61 -10.06 -0.01
C VAL A 159 10.11 -9.83 0.02
N TYR A 160 10.59 -9.21 1.09
CA TYR A 160 11.99 -8.91 1.33
C TYR A 160 12.22 -8.45 2.79
N PRO A 161 13.47 -8.31 3.27
CA PRO A 161 13.74 -7.80 4.61
C PRO A 161 13.58 -6.28 4.68
N LEU A 162 13.20 -5.73 5.85
CA LEU A 162 13.03 -4.29 6.09
C LEU A 162 14.22 -3.44 5.62
N ALA A 163 15.44 -3.97 5.70
CA ALA A 163 16.65 -3.29 5.25
C ALA A 163 16.56 -2.78 3.78
N GLU A 164 15.84 -3.50 2.92
CA GLU A 164 15.68 -3.17 1.51
C GLU A 164 14.67 -2.03 1.26
N VAL A 165 13.74 -1.78 2.20
CA VAL A 165 12.70 -0.73 2.07
C VAL A 165 13.33 0.63 1.77
N THR A 166 14.41 0.97 2.48
CA THR A 166 15.08 2.28 2.37
C THR A 166 15.61 2.54 0.96
N GLY A 167 16.18 1.52 0.31
CA GLY A 167 16.70 1.63 -1.04
C GLY A 167 15.58 1.72 -2.07
N ARG A 168 14.56 0.87 -1.94
CA ARG A 168 13.42 0.80 -2.87
C ARG A 168 12.61 2.09 -2.86
N LEU A 169 12.18 2.53 -1.68
CA LEU A 169 11.36 3.72 -1.57
C LEU A 169 12.14 5.00 -1.85
N ALA A 170 13.45 5.06 -1.60
CA ALA A 170 14.24 6.22 -2.03
C ALA A 170 14.18 6.42 -3.55
N VAL A 171 14.28 5.34 -4.35
CA VAL A 171 14.13 5.42 -5.82
C VAL A 171 12.70 5.80 -6.22
N PHE A 172 11.70 5.32 -5.49
CA PHE A 172 10.30 5.69 -5.74
C PHE A 172 10.02 7.17 -5.48
N LEU A 173 10.59 7.71 -4.39
CA LEU A 173 10.43 9.08 -3.93
C LEU A 173 11.24 10.09 -4.76
N ASP A 174 12.43 9.71 -5.23
CA ASP A 174 13.32 10.55 -6.04
C ASP A 174 13.76 9.80 -7.31
N PRO A 175 12.87 9.65 -8.30
CA PRO A 175 13.14 8.85 -9.51
C PRO A 175 14.26 9.44 -10.38
N ALA A 176 14.58 10.73 -10.23
CA ALA A 176 15.61 11.41 -11.01
C ALA A 176 16.93 11.60 -10.24
N ALA A 177 17.02 11.06 -9.01
CA ALA A 177 18.18 11.16 -8.12
C ALA A 177 18.67 12.61 -7.95
N LYS A 178 17.74 13.53 -7.63
CA LYS A 178 17.97 14.97 -7.46
C LYS A 178 18.17 15.41 -6.02
N ALA A 179 17.96 14.54 -5.03
CA ALA A 179 18.31 14.86 -3.65
C ALA A 179 19.83 15.08 -3.54
N VAL A 180 20.25 16.23 -2.98
CA VAL A 180 21.68 16.58 -2.85
C VAL A 180 22.10 16.66 -1.39
N LEU A 181 21.53 17.59 -0.64
CA LEU A 181 21.88 17.86 0.75
C LEU A 181 20.65 18.32 1.53
N ASP A 182 20.67 18.11 2.85
CA ASP A 182 19.62 18.64 3.72
C ASP A 182 19.74 20.16 3.78
N GLY A 183 18.67 20.85 3.38
CA GLY A 183 18.60 22.30 3.34
C GLY A 183 17.98 22.90 4.61
N ARG A 184 17.61 24.18 4.52
CA ARG A 184 16.92 24.86 5.62
C ARG A 184 15.46 24.45 5.69
N THR A 185 14.95 24.25 6.91
CA THR A 185 13.52 24.11 7.17
C THR A 185 12.85 25.48 7.18
N GLN A 186 11.74 25.58 6.48
CA GLN A 186 10.82 26.72 6.49
C GLN A 186 9.52 26.27 7.14
N THR A 187 8.94 27.12 7.99
CA THR A 187 7.68 26.83 8.69
C THR A 187 6.59 27.76 8.17
N PHE A 188 5.42 27.19 7.91
CA PHE A 188 4.24 27.88 7.40
C PHE A 188 3.05 27.54 8.29
N THR A 189 2.07 28.45 8.37
CA THR A 189 0.69 28.02 8.67
C THR A 189 0.12 27.23 7.48
N THR A 190 -0.94 26.46 7.71
CA THR A 190 -1.63 25.73 6.63
C THR A 190 -2.14 26.66 5.51
N ASP A 191 -2.65 27.83 5.88
CA ASP A 191 -3.20 28.82 4.94
C ASP A 191 -2.09 29.49 4.12
N GLU A 192 -0.98 29.85 4.77
CA GLU A 192 0.20 30.40 4.08
C GLU A 192 0.78 29.39 3.08
N PHE A 193 0.91 28.13 3.48
CA PHE A 193 1.39 27.07 2.59
C PHE A 193 0.44 26.89 1.40
N ALA A 194 -0.87 26.79 1.63
CA ALA A 194 -1.86 26.63 0.56
C ALA A 194 -1.84 27.79 -0.45
N ALA A 195 -1.64 29.03 0.03
CA ALA A 195 -1.55 30.22 -0.81
C ALA A 195 -0.25 30.28 -1.63
N SER A 196 0.86 29.82 -1.05
CA SER A 196 2.21 29.96 -1.64
C SER A 196 2.66 28.76 -2.47
N ALA A 197 2.22 27.54 -2.16
CA ALA A 197 2.74 26.30 -2.74
C ALA A 197 2.65 26.26 -4.28
N ARG A 198 1.60 26.84 -4.86
CA ARG A 198 1.42 26.90 -6.33
C ARG A 198 2.40 27.84 -7.04
N THR A 199 2.94 28.81 -6.31
CA THR A 199 3.84 29.85 -6.83
C THR A 199 5.26 29.71 -6.30
N SER A 200 5.48 28.80 -5.35
CA SER A 200 6.81 28.49 -4.80
C SER A 200 7.66 27.87 -5.91
N PRO A 201 8.82 28.49 -6.25
CA PRO A 201 9.76 27.90 -7.20
C PRO A 201 10.18 26.48 -6.81
N GLU A 202 10.27 26.20 -5.51
CA GLU A 202 10.68 24.92 -4.95
C GLU A 202 9.66 23.80 -5.18
N LEU A 203 8.37 24.12 -5.35
CA LEU A 203 7.30 23.11 -5.47
C LEU A 203 6.57 23.14 -6.82
N ALA A 204 6.52 24.30 -7.48
CA ALA A 204 5.74 24.49 -8.72
C ALA A 204 6.23 23.62 -9.88
N GLU A 205 7.52 23.26 -9.89
CA GLU A 205 8.14 22.42 -10.91
C GLU A 205 8.22 20.94 -10.51
N ALA A 206 7.50 20.52 -9.46
CA ALA A 206 7.48 19.11 -9.05
C ALA A 206 6.99 18.21 -10.19
N VAL A 207 7.85 17.27 -10.60
CA VAL A 207 7.54 16.27 -11.62
C VAL A 207 6.84 15.05 -11.03
N ALA A 208 7.03 14.83 -9.72
CA ALA A 208 6.32 13.83 -8.94
C ALA A 208 6.08 14.35 -7.52
N VAL A 209 4.90 14.05 -6.98
CA VAL A 209 4.57 14.28 -5.56
C VAL A 209 4.18 12.96 -4.97
N THR A 210 4.89 12.52 -3.92
CA THR A 210 4.60 11.29 -3.19
C THR A 210 4.12 11.60 -1.79
N VAL A 211 2.92 11.15 -1.44
CA VAL A 211 2.42 11.21 -0.07
C VAL A 211 2.72 9.89 0.62
N LEU A 212 3.54 9.94 1.67
CA LEU A 212 3.79 8.84 2.57
C LEU A 212 2.83 8.92 3.75
N GLY A 213 2.15 7.82 4.07
CA GLY A 213 1.31 7.69 5.26
C GLY A 213 1.67 6.44 6.04
N ALA A 214 1.83 6.51 7.36
CA ALA A 214 2.15 5.35 8.18
C ALA A 214 1.20 5.21 9.38
N VAL A 215 0.77 3.98 9.63
CA VAL A 215 -0.06 3.58 10.76
C VAL A 215 0.49 2.31 11.38
N ARG A 216 0.38 2.19 12.71
CA ARG A 216 0.79 0.99 13.47
C ARG A 216 -0.42 0.29 14.05
N ALA A 217 -0.37 -1.03 14.13
CA ALA A 217 -1.42 -1.81 14.75
C ALA A 217 -1.64 -1.36 16.21
N GLY A 218 -2.90 -1.12 16.57
CA GLY A 218 -3.26 -0.60 17.91
C GLY A 218 -3.01 0.91 18.12
N SER A 219 -2.53 1.64 17.10
CA SER A 219 -2.39 3.08 17.11
C SER A 219 -3.54 3.75 16.35
N ASP A 220 -4.09 4.83 16.90
CA ASP A 220 -5.02 5.74 16.22
C ASP A 220 -4.30 6.90 15.50
N VAL A 221 -2.99 6.99 15.67
CA VAL A 221 -2.14 8.01 15.03
C VAL A 221 -1.76 7.60 13.61
N LEU A 222 -2.10 8.46 12.65
CA LEU A 222 -1.57 8.47 11.28
C LEU A 222 -0.48 9.53 11.17
N VAL A 223 0.71 9.14 10.71
CA VAL A 223 1.78 10.09 10.39
C VAL A 223 1.85 10.25 8.87
N GLN A 224 1.86 11.48 8.38
CA GLN A 224 1.90 11.78 6.95
C GLN A 224 3.03 12.74 6.58
N VAL A 225 3.70 12.46 5.46
CA VAL A 225 4.75 13.30 4.87
C VAL A 225 4.53 13.39 3.37
N SER A 226 4.56 14.59 2.80
CA SER A 226 4.54 14.79 1.36
C SER A 226 5.95 15.04 0.86
N VAL A 227 6.38 14.34 -0.19
CA VAL A 227 7.68 14.46 -0.83
C VAL A 227 7.49 14.95 -2.26
N TYR A 228 8.14 16.06 -2.60
CA TYR A 228 8.11 16.69 -3.91
C TYR A 228 9.45 16.46 -4.59
N ALA A 229 9.46 15.69 -5.68
CA ALA A 229 10.64 15.52 -6.52
C ALA A 229 10.60 16.54 -7.66
N THR A 230 11.61 17.38 -7.75
CA THR A 230 11.75 18.43 -8.76
C THR A 230 13.02 18.23 -9.59
N PRO A 231 13.21 18.98 -10.69
CA PRO A 231 14.44 18.94 -11.47
C PRO A 231 15.70 19.31 -10.67
N ASP A 232 15.54 20.16 -9.64
CA ASP A 232 16.62 20.82 -8.91
C ASP A 232 16.82 20.27 -7.49
N GLY A 233 15.87 19.51 -6.96
CA GLY A 233 15.97 18.98 -5.60
C GLY A 233 14.79 18.12 -5.18
N VAL A 234 14.80 17.71 -3.92
CA VAL A 234 13.69 16.97 -3.30
C VAL A 234 13.30 17.66 -2.01
N TYR A 235 12.00 17.92 -1.84
CA TYR A 235 11.47 18.65 -0.70
C TYR A 235 10.48 17.78 0.06
N ALA A 236 10.60 17.75 1.39
CA ALA A 236 9.63 17.11 2.26
C ALA A 236 8.80 18.17 3.00
N VAL A 237 7.48 17.95 3.05
CA VAL A 237 6.52 18.74 3.80
C VAL A 237 5.88 17.85 4.87
N ARG A 238 5.95 18.28 6.13
CA ARG A 238 5.47 17.54 7.29
C ARG A 238 4.56 18.41 8.16
N GLY A 239 3.62 17.80 8.87
CA GLY A 239 2.88 18.48 9.93
C GLY A 239 3.79 18.78 11.12
N GLY A 240 3.76 20.02 11.59
CA GLY A 240 4.50 20.49 12.77
C GLY A 240 3.63 20.44 14.03
N GLU A 241 3.27 21.60 14.56
CA GLU A 241 2.36 21.74 15.69
C GLU A 241 0.94 21.30 15.29
N HIS A 242 0.21 20.68 16.23
CA HIS A 242 -1.15 20.20 16.01
C HIS A 242 -2.15 20.97 16.89
N GLY A 243 -3.31 21.27 16.32
CA GLY A 243 -4.43 21.94 16.99
C GLY A 243 -5.23 21.01 17.89
N ALA A 244 -6.24 21.56 18.56
CA ALA A 244 -7.11 20.81 19.47
C ALA A 244 -7.99 19.75 18.76
N ASP A 245 -8.15 19.87 17.45
CA ASP A 245 -8.83 18.92 16.56
C ASP A 245 -7.89 17.84 16.00
N GLY A 246 -6.60 17.88 16.35
CA GLY A 246 -5.59 16.95 15.87
C GLY A 246 -5.10 17.23 14.45
N ALA A 247 -5.51 18.34 13.82
CA ALA A 247 -4.97 18.77 12.53
C ALA A 247 -3.66 19.56 12.71
N PRO A 248 -2.69 19.47 11.78
CA PRO A 248 -1.51 20.30 11.84
C PRO A 248 -1.91 21.78 11.66
N VAL A 249 -1.49 22.63 12.59
CA VAL A 249 -1.63 24.10 12.48
C VAL A 249 -0.43 24.73 11.78
N THR A 250 0.72 24.03 11.81
CA THR A 250 1.90 24.41 11.04
C THR A 250 2.38 23.29 10.14
N LEU A 251 3.03 23.67 9.04
CA LEU A 251 3.69 22.78 8.11
C LEU A 251 5.17 23.17 8.04
N GLU A 252 6.04 22.16 8.05
CA GLU A 252 7.47 22.32 7.88
C GLU A 252 7.87 21.79 6.51
N MET A 253 8.45 22.66 5.69
CA MET A 253 9.03 22.30 4.40
C MET A 253 10.55 22.33 4.51
N SER A 254 11.21 21.28 4.05
CA SER A 254 12.67 21.19 4.02
C SER A 254 13.14 20.56 2.72
N GLU A 255 14.21 21.06 2.14
CA GLU A 255 14.97 20.32 1.14
C GLU A 255 15.67 19.15 1.85
N ILE A 256 15.56 17.95 1.30
CA ILE A 256 16.09 16.72 1.91
C ILE A 256 17.16 16.08 1.02
N GLY A 257 18.26 15.70 1.65
CA GLY A 257 19.36 14.98 1.01
C GLY A 257 19.10 13.47 0.93
N PRO A 258 19.95 12.72 0.19
CA PRO A 258 19.76 11.28 -0.03
C PRO A 258 19.70 10.45 1.25
N ALA A 259 20.45 10.83 2.28
CA ALA A 259 20.46 10.11 3.56
C ALA A 259 19.12 10.25 4.29
N THR A 260 18.58 11.46 4.37
CA THR A 260 17.28 11.75 4.98
C THR A 260 16.14 11.12 4.17
N LEU A 261 16.20 11.19 2.84
CA LEU A 261 15.24 10.54 1.96
C LEU A 261 15.17 9.01 2.19
N ARG A 262 16.33 8.35 2.33
CA ARG A 262 16.41 6.90 2.56
C ARG A 262 15.87 6.46 3.92
N ARG A 263 16.07 7.27 4.96
CA ARG A 263 15.60 6.94 6.32
C ARG A 263 14.10 7.20 6.49
N LEU A 264 13.52 8.11 5.69
CA LEU A 264 12.14 8.55 5.86
C LEU A 264 11.11 7.40 5.96
N PRO A 265 11.13 6.36 5.11
CA PRO A 265 10.20 5.24 5.23
C PRO A 265 10.30 4.48 6.56
N THR A 266 11.51 4.18 7.02
CA THR A 266 11.71 3.42 8.26
C THR A 266 11.41 4.26 9.49
N GLU A 267 11.75 5.55 9.46
CA GLU A 267 11.38 6.52 10.50
C GLU A 267 9.85 6.57 10.68
N LEU A 268 9.09 6.57 9.58
CA LEU A 268 7.62 6.55 9.60
C LEU A 268 7.03 5.23 10.13
N LEU A 269 7.70 4.10 9.88
CA LEU A 269 7.34 2.81 10.46
C LEU A 269 7.72 2.70 11.96
N GLY A 270 8.43 3.68 12.51
CA GLY A 270 8.91 3.67 13.89
C GLY A 270 10.11 2.75 14.12
N ARG A 271 10.98 2.65 13.11
CA ARG A 271 12.21 1.84 13.10
C ARG A 271 13.44 2.73 13.01
#